data_AF-A0A2H6HS24-F1
#
_entry.id   AF-A0A2H6HS24-F1
#
_cell.length_a   1.000
_cell.length_b   1.000
_cell.length_c   1.000
_cell.angle_alpha   90.00
_cell.angle_beta   90.00
_cell.angle_gamma   90.00
#
_symmetry.space_group_name_H-M   'P 1'
#
loop_
_entity.id
_entity.type
_entity.pdbx_description
1 polymer ?
#
loop_
_entity_poly.entity_id
_entity_poly.type
_entity_poly.pdbx_seq_one_letter_code
_entity_poly.pdbx_strand_id
1 'polypeptide(L)'
;MDKLGSCEECTVYKEHIESFEEENSDGDHQRTILIADDEMLIRWSMYQTLRKAGFLVTLAKDGDEVQGMIQDQKFDLYVLDLRMPGCDVFSICEDIIERSVHSKIMLMTAYGSEIIQKRASEMGITYIQKPIDMTQVLEMLN
;
A
#
# COMPACT_ATOMS: atom_id res chain seq x y z
N MET A 1 -31.33 22.15 -33.14
CA MET A 1 -29.97 22.68 -32.99
C MET A 1 -29.61 22.52 -31.51
N ASP A 2 -29.32 21.29 -31.11
CA ASP A 2 -27.96 20.71 -31.03
C ASP A 2 -27.34 21.02 -29.66
N LYS A 3 -26.73 20.11 -28.89
CA LYS A 3 -26.72 18.64 -28.78
C LYS A 3 -25.72 18.34 -27.65
N LEU A 4 -25.91 17.23 -26.93
CA LEU A 4 -24.99 16.58 -25.97
C LEU A 4 -24.95 17.27 -24.58
N GLY A 5 -25.34 16.66 -23.47
CA GLY A 5 -25.60 15.26 -23.19
C GLY A 5 -25.33 15.09 -21.70
N SER A 6 -26.36 15.35 -20.89
CA SER A 6 -26.40 15.00 -19.47
C SER A 6 -26.24 13.49 -19.37
N CYS A 7 -25.08 13.00 -18.94
CA CYS A 7 -24.91 11.59 -18.66
C CYS A 7 -25.50 11.30 -17.27
N GLU A 8 -26.82 11.31 -17.20
CA GLU A 8 -27.58 10.56 -16.22
C GLU A 8 -27.54 9.08 -16.62
N GLU A 9 -26.41 8.41 -16.39
CA GLU A 9 -26.35 6.95 -16.42
C GLU A 9 -25.04 6.45 -15.78
N CYS A 10 -25.07 6.29 -14.46
CA CYS A 10 -24.21 5.31 -13.79
C CYS A 10 -25.02 4.65 -12.67
N THR A 11 -26.17 4.08 -13.04
CA THR A 11 -27.04 3.27 -12.18
C THR A 11 -26.47 1.87 -11.90
N VAL A 12 -25.32 1.53 -12.48
CA VAL A 12 -24.69 0.20 -12.36
C VAL A 12 -24.05 -0.04 -10.98
N TYR A 13 -23.77 1.01 -10.19
CA TYR A 13 -23.05 0.87 -8.91
C TYR A 13 -23.95 0.72 -7.67
N LYS A 14 -25.28 0.60 -7.81
CA LYS A 14 -26.20 0.57 -6.66
C LYS A 14 -26.80 -0.80 -6.31
N GLU A 15 -26.55 -1.85 -7.09
CA GLU A 15 -27.22 -3.16 -6.87
C GLU A 15 -26.32 -4.29 -6.35
N HIS A 16 -25.07 -4.02 -5.95
CA HIS A 16 -24.17 -5.05 -5.41
C HIS A 16 -23.47 -4.61 -4.11
N ILE A 17 -24.20 -3.94 -3.22
CA ILE A 17 -23.78 -3.72 -1.82
C ILE A 17 -24.90 -4.21 -0.91
N GLU A 18 -25.33 -5.45 -1.10
CA GLU A 18 -26.09 -6.18 -0.11
C GLU A 18 -25.48 -7.57 0.02
N SER A 19 -25.14 -7.92 1.26
CA SER A 19 -24.54 -9.19 1.72
C SER A 19 -23.01 -9.24 1.67
N PHE A 20 -22.36 -8.72 2.72
CA PHE A 20 -21.15 -9.34 3.27
C PHE A 20 -20.98 -8.89 4.74
N GLU A 21 -21.95 -9.26 5.57
CA GLU A 21 -21.68 -9.48 6.99
C GLU A 21 -21.63 -10.99 7.16
N GLU A 22 -20.44 -11.53 7.48
CA GLU A 22 -20.31 -12.73 8.32
C GLU A 22 -18.87 -12.89 8.84
N GLU A 23 -18.77 -12.65 10.15
CA GLU A 23 -18.00 -13.36 11.17
C GLU A 23 -16.58 -13.87 10.83
N ASN A 24 -15.58 -13.31 11.54
CA ASN A 24 -14.58 -14.15 12.21
C ASN A 24 -14.12 -13.49 13.52
N SER A 25 -14.31 -14.25 14.59
CA SER A 25 -13.85 -13.95 15.94
C SER A 25 -12.46 -14.53 16.16
N ASP A 26 -11.47 -13.66 16.31
CA ASP A 26 -10.32 -13.85 17.20
C ASP A 26 -9.63 -12.49 17.38
N GLY A 27 -10.05 -11.70 18.37
CA GLY A 27 -9.34 -10.48 18.82
C GLY A 27 -8.90 -9.49 17.72
N ASP A 28 -9.72 -9.34 16.68
CA ASP A 28 -9.32 -8.85 15.35
C ASP A 28 -8.91 -7.37 15.35
N HIS A 29 -7.62 -7.10 15.54
CA HIS A 29 -7.04 -5.84 15.07
C HIS A 29 -7.01 -5.91 13.55
N GLN A 30 -7.96 -5.25 12.91
CA GLN A 30 -8.00 -5.08 11.47
C GLN A 30 -6.65 -4.52 11.00
N ARG A 31 -5.85 -5.35 10.31
CA ARG A 31 -4.46 -5.00 9.98
C ARG A 31 -4.40 -3.74 9.10
N THR A 32 -3.41 -2.91 9.40
CA THR A 32 -3.18 -1.59 8.83
C THR A 32 -2.02 -1.60 7.85
N ILE A 33 -2.21 -0.98 6.69
CA ILE A 33 -1.24 -0.95 5.60
C ILE A 33 -1.04 0.49 5.14
N LEU A 34 0.22 0.90 5.00
CA LEU A 34 0.58 2.12 4.29
C LEU A 34 1.10 1.76 2.89
N ILE A 35 0.48 2.33 1.85
CA ILE A 35 0.98 2.24 0.47
C ILE A 35 1.53 3.60 0.06
N ALA A 36 2.79 3.63 -0.37
CA ALA A 36 3.43 4.81 -0.92
C ALA A 36 3.92 4.53 -2.34
N ASP A 37 3.40 5.29 -3.30
CA ASP A 37 3.79 5.24 -4.71
C ASP A 37 3.40 6.60 -5.33
N ASP A 38 4.24 7.22 -6.15
CA ASP A 38 3.92 8.52 -6.77
C ASP A 38 2.93 8.38 -7.95
N GLU A 39 2.78 7.17 -8.49
CA GLU A 39 1.83 6.86 -9.55
C GLU A 39 0.42 6.59 -8.98
N MET A 40 -0.47 7.58 -9.10
CA MET A 40 -1.86 7.52 -8.58
C MET A 40 -2.61 6.24 -8.98
N LEU A 41 -2.47 5.79 -10.23
CA LEU A 41 -3.19 4.61 -10.73
C LEU A 41 -2.72 3.31 -10.07
N ILE A 42 -1.40 3.16 -9.87
CA ILE A 42 -0.83 2.00 -9.17
C ILE A 42 -1.30 2.01 -7.72
N ARG A 43 -1.14 3.15 -7.04
CA ARG A 43 -1.56 3.35 -5.65
C ARG A 43 -3.04 3.05 -5.44
N TRP A 44 -3.90 3.53 -6.34
CA TRP A 44 -5.35 3.28 -6.29
C TRP A 44 -5.71 1.81 -6.56
N SER A 45 -5.04 1.17 -7.51
CA SER A 45 -5.26 -0.25 -7.82
C SER A 45 -4.96 -1.14 -6.60
N MET A 46 -3.82 -0.92 -5.94
CA MET A 46 -3.45 -1.66 -4.73
C MET A 46 -4.44 -1.39 -3.58
N TYR A 47 -4.83 -0.13 -3.38
CA TYR A 47 -5.84 0.26 -2.39
C TYR A 47 -7.14 -0.54 -2.58
N GLN A 48 -7.68 -0.56 -3.79
CA GLN A 48 -8.94 -1.27 -4.08
C GLN A 48 -8.84 -2.76 -3.76
N THR A 49 -7.74 -3.41 -4.14
CA THR A 49 -7.54 -4.84 -3.87
C THR A 49 -7.42 -5.14 -2.38
N LEU A 50 -6.60 -4.38 -1.64
CA LEU A 50 -6.38 -4.63 -0.22
C LEU A 50 -7.60 -4.26 0.64
N ARG A 51 -8.34 -3.21 0.28
CA ARG A 51 -9.61 -2.89 0.94
C ARG A 51 -10.65 -3.99 0.76
N LYS A 52 -10.77 -4.56 -0.45
CA LYS A 52 -11.66 -5.70 -0.72
C LYS A 52 -11.26 -6.95 0.06
N ALA A 53 -9.98 -7.10 0.39
CA ALA A 53 -9.47 -8.17 1.24
C ALA A 53 -9.63 -7.91 2.75
N GLY A 54 -10.24 -6.79 3.16
CA GLY A 54 -10.58 -6.50 4.56
C GLY A 54 -9.57 -5.63 5.32
N PHE A 55 -8.50 -5.16 4.69
CA PHE A 55 -7.46 -4.38 5.39
C PHE A 55 -7.80 -2.89 5.55
N LEU A 56 -7.24 -2.24 6.57
CA LEU A 56 -7.22 -0.77 6.67
C LEU A 56 -6.05 -0.25 5.85
N VAL A 57 -6.31 0.62 4.87
CA VAL A 57 -5.29 1.07 3.92
C VAL A 57 -5.18 2.59 3.94
N THR A 58 -3.97 3.08 4.17
CA THR A 58 -3.58 4.48 4.07
C THR A 58 -2.70 4.67 2.83
N LEU A 59 -2.84 5.81 2.17
CA LEU A 59 -2.13 6.14 0.93
C LEU A 59 -1.24 7.35 1.11
N ALA A 60 0.01 7.26 0.67
CA ALA A 60 0.94 8.37 0.55
C ALA A 60 1.41 8.51 -0.90
N LYS A 61 1.62 9.75 -1.36
CA LYS A 61 2.05 10.03 -2.74
C LYS A 61 3.55 10.28 -2.89
N ASP A 62 4.25 10.51 -1.80
CA ASP A 62 5.66 10.85 -1.77
C ASP A 62 6.27 10.50 -0.40
N GLY A 63 7.60 10.59 -0.31
CA GLY A 63 8.32 10.28 0.92
C GLY A 63 8.02 11.25 2.08
N ASP A 64 7.60 12.48 1.79
CA ASP A 64 7.30 13.49 2.82
C ASP A 64 5.99 13.15 3.53
N GLU A 65 4.96 12.73 2.79
CA GLU A 65 3.71 12.20 3.37
C GLU A 65 3.97 10.95 4.20
N VAL A 66 4.85 10.04 3.74
CA VAL A 66 5.22 8.85 4.52
C VAL A 66 5.86 9.26 5.84
N GLN A 67 6.85 10.16 5.81
CA GLN A 67 7.53 10.65 7.01
C GLN A 67 6.56 11.28 8.02
N GLY A 68 5.60 12.07 7.56
CA GLY A 68 4.53 12.59 8.43
C GLY A 68 3.70 11.47 9.06
N MET A 69 3.26 10.50 8.27
CA MET A 69 2.39 9.43 8.74
C MET A 69 3.07 8.47 9.74
N ILE A 70 4.36 8.16 9.55
CA ILE A 70 5.10 7.27 10.47
C ILE A 70 5.45 7.94 11.81
N GLN A 71 5.34 9.27 11.88
CA GLN A 71 5.45 10.00 13.15
C GLN A 71 4.19 9.85 13.99
N ASP A 72 3.02 9.84 13.36
CA ASP A 72 1.72 9.83 14.03
C ASP A 72 1.24 8.42 14.40
N GLN A 73 1.52 7.41 13.57
CA GLN A 73 1.05 6.05 13.77
C GLN A 73 2.01 4.99 13.23
N LYS A 74 1.75 3.73 13.61
CA LYS A 74 2.46 2.55 13.10
C LYS A 74 1.51 1.74 12.22
N PHE A 75 2.06 1.11 11.19
CA PHE A 75 1.35 0.18 10.32
C PHE A 75 1.91 -1.24 10.46
N ASP A 76 1.08 -2.24 10.20
CA ASP A 76 1.49 -3.66 10.19
C ASP A 76 2.33 -3.97 8.96
N LEU A 77 2.01 -3.34 7.82
CA LEU A 77 2.77 -3.45 6.57
C LEU A 77 2.97 -2.08 5.91
N TYR A 78 4.20 -1.83 5.50
CA TYR A 78 4.58 -0.71 4.65
C TYR A 78 4.91 -1.24 3.26
N VAL A 79 4.23 -0.71 2.25
CA VAL A 79 4.48 -1.04 0.85
C VAL A 79 4.94 0.24 0.16
N LEU A 80 6.24 0.36 -0.09
CA LEU A 80 6.89 1.61 -0.50
C LEU A 80 7.53 1.45 -1.88
N ASP A 81 7.24 2.36 -2.80
CA ASP A 81 8.02 2.50 -4.02
C ASP A 81 9.40 3.11 -3.75
N LEU A 82 10.43 2.56 -4.40
CA LEU A 82 11.81 2.98 -4.24
C LEU A 82 12.07 4.38 -4.83
N ARG A 83 11.26 4.81 -5.80
CA ARG A 83 11.50 5.97 -6.66
C ARG A 83 10.37 6.98 -6.53
N MET A 84 10.13 7.44 -5.31
CA MET A 84 9.24 8.57 -5.04
C MET A 84 10.02 9.86 -4.75
N PRO A 85 9.45 11.04 -5.03
CA PRO A 85 10.03 12.31 -4.62
C PRO A 85 9.95 12.51 -3.09
N GLY A 86 10.65 13.53 -2.58
CA GLY A 86 10.69 13.87 -1.16
C GLY A 86 11.90 13.24 -0.45
N CYS A 87 11.63 12.25 0.40
CA CYS A 87 12.62 11.62 1.27
C CYS A 87 13.27 10.35 0.68
N ASP A 88 14.49 10.04 1.13
CA ASP A 88 15.16 8.79 0.78
C ASP A 88 14.44 7.59 1.42
N VAL A 89 14.07 6.62 0.58
CA VAL A 89 13.27 5.46 1.00
C VAL A 89 14.00 4.57 2.01
N PHE A 90 15.33 4.46 1.95
CA PHE A 90 16.06 3.65 2.92
C PHE A 90 16.14 4.35 4.28
N SER A 91 16.29 5.67 4.32
CA SER A 91 16.14 6.43 5.56
C SER A 91 14.74 6.26 6.17
N ILE A 92 13.69 6.27 5.35
CA ILE A 92 12.32 5.94 5.81
C ILE A 92 12.26 4.54 6.41
N CYS A 93 12.87 3.54 5.75
CA CYS A 93 12.89 2.17 6.26
C CYS A 93 13.64 2.05 7.60
N GLU A 94 14.77 2.75 7.76
CA GLU A 94 15.52 2.83 9.01
C GLU A 94 14.62 3.38 10.14
N ASP A 95 13.92 4.50 9.89
CA ASP A 95 13.00 5.11 10.86
C ASP A 95 11.86 4.15 11.26
N ILE A 96 11.28 3.42 10.30
CA ILE A 96 10.21 2.45 10.56
C ILE A 96 10.73 1.31 11.45
N ILE A 97 11.90 0.76 11.14
CA ILE A 97 12.50 -0.36 11.88
C ILE A 97 12.81 0.06 13.32
N GLU A 98 13.38 1.26 13.52
CA GLU A 98 13.67 1.79 14.86
C GLU A 98 12.39 1.98 15.69
N ARG A 99 11.29 2.36 15.04
CA ARG A 99 9.99 2.58 15.71
C ARG A 99 9.24 1.29 16.00
N SER A 100 9.37 0.26 15.17
CA SER A 100 8.55 -0.94 15.23
C SER A 100 9.23 -2.15 14.59
N VAL A 101 9.83 -3.00 15.41
CA VAL A 101 10.43 -4.27 14.97
C VAL A 101 9.42 -5.30 14.43
N HIS A 102 8.12 -5.09 14.69
CA HIS A 102 7.06 -5.99 14.22
C HIS A 102 6.46 -5.57 12.88
N SER A 103 6.73 -4.33 12.46
CA SER A 103 6.24 -3.83 11.18
C SER A 103 6.98 -4.51 10.03
N LYS A 104 6.21 -4.99 9.05
CA LYS A 104 6.77 -5.56 7.83
C LYS A 104 6.98 -4.46 6.80
N ILE A 105 8.06 -4.54 6.02
CA ILE A 105 8.37 -3.57 4.96
C ILE A 105 8.56 -4.31 3.65
N MET A 106 7.87 -3.84 2.62
CA MET A 106 8.00 -4.25 1.23
C MET A 106 8.46 -3.06 0.39
N LEU A 107 9.61 -3.19 -0.28
CA LEU A 107 10.07 -2.25 -1.30
C LEU A 107 9.65 -2.71 -2.69
N MET A 108 9.09 -1.80 -3.47
CA MET A 108 8.68 -2.00 -4.85
C MET A 108 9.53 -1.12 -5.78
N THR A 109 9.92 -1.61 -6.95
CA THR A 109 10.60 -0.75 -7.93
C THR A 109 10.45 -1.28 -9.36
N ALA A 110 10.34 -0.36 -10.33
CA ALA A 110 10.49 -0.68 -11.75
C ALA A 110 11.97 -0.89 -12.16
N TYR A 111 12.90 -0.36 -11.38
CA TYR A 111 14.34 -0.35 -11.66
C TYR A 111 15.09 -0.98 -10.50
N GLY A 112 15.31 -2.28 -10.60
CA GLY A 112 16.11 -3.02 -9.64
C GLY A 112 17.60 -2.98 -9.95
N SER A 113 18.40 -3.06 -8.88
CA SER A 113 19.82 -3.38 -8.99
C SER A 113 20.19 -4.38 -7.91
N GLU A 114 21.22 -5.19 -8.17
CA GLU A 114 21.76 -6.12 -7.17
C GLU A 114 22.19 -5.39 -5.89
N ILE A 115 22.65 -4.14 -6.01
CA ILE A 115 23.05 -3.30 -4.87
C ILE A 115 21.83 -2.96 -4.00
N ILE A 116 20.72 -2.56 -4.62
CA ILE A 116 19.47 -2.22 -3.91
C ILE A 116 18.89 -3.48 -3.25
N GLN A 117 18.84 -4.59 -3.97
CA GLN A 117 18.34 -5.86 -3.45
C GLN A 117 19.18 -6.34 -2.26
N LYS A 118 20.51 -6.24 -2.37
CA LYS A 118 21.42 -6.59 -1.28
C LYS A 118 21.18 -5.72 -0.05
N ARG A 119 21.07 -4.39 -0.23
CA ARG A 119 20.80 -3.46 0.88
C ARG A 119 19.46 -3.77 1.56
N ALA A 120 18.40 -4.00 0.79
CA ALA A 120 17.10 -4.39 1.34
C ALA A 120 17.19 -5.70 2.14
N SER A 121 17.90 -6.70 1.60
CA SER A 121 18.11 -7.99 2.29
C SER A 121 18.89 -7.84 3.60
N GLU A 122 19.91 -6.98 3.65
CA GLU A 122 20.71 -6.73 4.87
C GLU A 122 19.85 -6.09 5.98
N MET A 123 18.79 -5.35 5.61
CA MET A 123 17.83 -4.75 6.54
C MET A 123 16.64 -5.67 6.86
N GLY A 124 16.57 -6.87 6.28
CA GLY A 124 15.42 -7.78 6.44
C GLY A 124 14.15 -7.32 5.72
N ILE A 125 14.28 -6.46 4.71
CA ILE A 125 13.18 -5.88 3.94
C ILE A 125 12.85 -6.76 2.74
N THR A 126 11.57 -7.05 2.54
CA THR A 126 11.10 -7.76 1.34
C THR A 126 11.20 -6.84 0.12
N TYR A 127 11.74 -7.34 -0.97
CA TYR A 127 11.98 -6.55 -2.17
C TYR A 127 11.30 -7.21 -3.38
N ILE A 128 10.48 -6.45 -4.11
CA ILE A 128 9.69 -6.93 -5.26
C ILE A 128 9.88 -5.98 -6.45
N GLN A 129 10.02 -6.57 -7.64
CA GLN A 129 10.08 -5.80 -8.88
C GLN A 129 8.66 -5.58 -9.44
N LYS A 130 8.37 -4.36 -9.92
CA LYS A 130 7.12 -4.05 -10.62
C LYS A 130 7.05 -4.82 -11.96
N PRO A 131 5.87 -5.30 -12.41
CA PRO A 131 4.55 -5.11 -11.81
C PRO A 131 4.32 -5.99 -10.56
N ILE A 132 3.58 -5.45 -9.59
CA ILE A 132 3.37 -6.10 -8.29
C ILE A 132 2.30 -7.18 -8.40
N ASP A 133 2.63 -8.38 -7.92
CA ASP A 133 1.64 -9.43 -7.68
C ASP A 133 1.01 -9.22 -6.30
N MET A 134 -0.29 -8.95 -6.27
CA MET A 134 -1.03 -8.73 -5.03
C MET A 134 -1.03 -9.96 -4.11
N THR A 135 -0.84 -11.17 -4.65
CA THR A 135 -0.70 -12.40 -3.87
C THR A 135 0.47 -12.31 -2.90
N GLN A 136 1.61 -11.77 -3.35
CA GLN A 136 2.80 -11.58 -2.51
C GLN A 136 2.55 -10.57 -1.39
N VAL A 137 1.78 -9.52 -1.66
CA VAL A 137 1.39 -8.51 -0.65
C VAL A 137 0.49 -9.13 0.42
N LEU A 138 -0.45 -9.99 0.02
CA LEU A 138 -1.36 -10.68 0.94
C LEU A 138 -0.63 -11.71 1.81
N GLU A 139 0.31 -12.47 1.23
CA GLU A 139 1.16 -13.42 1.94
C GLU A 139 2.02 -12.75 3.01
N MET A 140 2.42 -11.49 2.79
CA MET A 140 3.15 -10.74 3.81
C MET A 140 2.32 -10.46 5.05
N LEU A 141 0.99 -10.43 4.99
CA LEU A 141 0.19 -10.14 6.17
C LEU A 141 -0.17 -11.41 6.93
N ASN A 142 -0.43 -12.53 6.24
CA ASN A 142 -0.84 -13.81 6.84
C ASN A 142 0.12 -14.36 7.90
#